data_AF-A0A961F4X1-F1
#
_entry.id   AF-A0A961F4X1-F1
#
_cell.length_a   1.000
_cell.length_b   1.000
_cell.length_c   1.000
_cell.angle_alpha   90.00
_cell.angle_beta   90.00
_cell.angle_gamma   90.00
#
_symmetry.space_group_name_H-M   'P 1'
#
loop_
_entity.id
_entity.type
_entity.pdbx_description
1 polymer ?
#
loop_
_entity_poly.entity_id
_entity_poly.type
_entity_poly.pdbx_seq_one_letter_code
_entity_poly.pdbx_strand_id
1 'polypeptide(L)'
;AYEWVEAPNTVGMSQFADGGLVASKPYVSSGAYIDRMSDYCKGCAYDVKAKTGETACPFNLLYWHFLDRHRDRFARNPRMANAYRVWERMEKTHRDRVLGDAEAFLRRLDEGDPV
;
A
#
# COMPACT_ATOMS: atom_id res chain seq x y z
N ALA A 1 20.95 13.71 -6.82
CA ALA A 1 19.67 13.99 -7.49
C ALA A 1 19.53 15.49 -7.67
N TYR A 2 18.92 15.96 -8.77
CA TYR A 2 18.71 17.39 -9.03
C TYR A 2 17.20 17.67 -9.08
N GLU A 3 16.77 18.78 -8.47
CA GLU A 3 15.37 19.10 -8.21
C GLU A 3 14.49 19.04 -9.46
N TRP A 4 14.93 19.60 -10.58
CA TRP A 4 14.14 19.66 -11.81
C TRP A 4 13.75 18.29 -12.38
N VAL A 5 14.50 17.22 -12.04
CA VAL A 5 14.16 15.83 -12.39
C VAL A 5 13.51 15.11 -11.21
N GLU A 6 14.05 15.32 -10.01
CA GLU A 6 13.67 14.55 -8.83
C GLU A 6 12.27 14.94 -8.35
N ALA A 7 11.95 16.23 -8.27
CA ALA A 7 10.68 16.72 -7.75
C ALA A 7 9.45 16.17 -8.49
N PRO A 8 9.35 16.21 -9.85
CA PRO A 8 8.17 15.65 -10.53
C PRO A 8 8.06 14.12 -10.39
N ASN A 9 9.18 13.41 -10.29
CA ASN A 9 9.18 11.96 -10.10
C ASN A 9 8.78 11.58 -8.66
N THR A 10 9.30 12.29 -7.66
CA THR A 10 9.02 12.01 -6.26
C THR A 10 7.64 12.53 -5.85
N VAL A 11 7.38 13.82 -6.02
CA VAL A 11 6.12 14.45 -5.56
C VAL A 11 4.93 14.00 -6.39
N GLY A 12 5.07 13.99 -7.72
CA GLY A 12 3.97 13.67 -8.63
C GLY A 12 3.81 12.16 -8.82
N MET A 13 4.78 11.54 -9.49
CA MET A 13 4.67 10.14 -9.89
C MET A 13 4.65 9.18 -8.69
N SER A 14 5.59 9.30 -7.76
CA SER A 14 5.73 8.38 -6.64
C SER A 14 4.71 8.64 -5.53
N GLN A 15 4.61 9.88 -5.03
CA GLN A 15 3.80 10.22 -3.86
C GLN A 15 2.36 10.64 -4.19
N PHE A 16 2.03 10.89 -5.46
CA PHE A 16 0.69 11.33 -5.90
C PHE A 16 0.21 12.62 -5.19
N ALA A 17 1.15 13.47 -4.78
CA ALA A 17 0.89 14.71 -4.05
C ALA A 17 0.50 15.88 -4.97
N ASP A 18 0.68 15.73 -6.28
CA ASP A 18 0.33 16.73 -7.31
C ASP A 18 -1.14 16.66 -7.79
N GLY A 19 -1.95 15.79 -7.18
CA GLY A 19 -3.36 15.61 -7.58
C GLY A 19 -3.56 14.79 -8.86
N GLY A 20 -2.50 14.20 -9.41
CA GLY A 20 -2.51 13.41 -10.63
C GLY A 20 -2.12 14.19 -11.89
N LEU A 21 -1.30 15.23 -11.75
CA LEU A 21 -0.76 15.98 -12.88
C LEU A 21 0.16 15.10 -13.74
N VAL A 22 1.02 14.30 -13.09
CA VAL A 22 1.97 13.40 -13.77
C VAL A 22 1.39 12.00 -13.99
N ALA A 23 0.49 11.54 -13.12
CA ALA A 23 -0.07 10.18 -13.16
C ALA A 23 -1.59 10.17 -12.94
N SER A 24 -2.31 9.25 -13.59
CA SER A 24 -3.78 9.15 -13.46
C SER A 24 -4.25 8.26 -12.29
N LYS A 25 -3.33 7.60 -11.59
CA LYS A 25 -3.57 6.81 -10.37
C LYS A 25 -2.29 6.75 -9.52
N PRO A 26 -2.39 6.56 -8.19
CA PRO A 26 -1.22 6.39 -7.34
C PRO A 26 -0.49 5.08 -7.68
N TYR A 27 0.85 5.11 -7.72
CA TYR A 27 1.69 3.92 -7.87
C TYR A 27 1.88 3.20 -6.52
N VAL A 28 0.79 2.57 -6.06
CA VAL A 28 0.78 1.74 -4.85
C VAL A 28 0.52 0.28 -5.22
N SER A 29 1.09 -0.65 -4.45
CA SER A 29 0.91 -2.08 -4.65
C SER A 29 0.99 -2.85 -3.34
N SER A 30 0.47 -4.06 -3.33
CA SER A 30 0.75 -5.04 -2.28
C SER A 30 2.04 -5.80 -2.57
N GLY A 31 2.47 -6.64 -1.63
CA GLY A 31 3.68 -7.45 -1.80
C GLY A 31 3.61 -8.41 -3.00
N ALA A 32 2.41 -8.76 -3.47
CA ALA A 32 2.21 -9.60 -4.65
C ALA A 32 2.80 -9.00 -5.95
N TYR A 33 2.89 -7.67 -6.07
CA TYR A 33 3.58 -7.05 -7.21
C TYR A 33 5.09 -7.26 -7.11
N ILE A 34 5.66 -7.06 -5.92
CA ILE A 34 7.09 -7.21 -5.66
C ILE A 34 7.52 -8.66 -5.87
N ASP A 35 6.77 -9.62 -5.33
CA ASP A 35 7.02 -11.06 -5.50
C ASP A 35 7.00 -11.50 -6.97
N ARG A 36 6.11 -10.93 -7.78
CA ARG A 36 6.05 -11.24 -9.22
C ARG A 36 7.22 -10.64 -10.00
N MET A 37 7.74 -9.50 -9.58
CA MET A 37 8.72 -8.71 -10.33
C MET A 37 10.16 -8.88 -9.80
N SER A 38 10.37 -9.67 -8.75
CA SER A 38 11.66 -9.87 -8.09
C SER A 38 11.79 -11.26 -7.50
N ASP A 39 12.92 -11.56 -6.87
CA ASP A 39 13.17 -12.75 -6.08
C ASP A 39 13.36 -12.47 -4.57
N TYR A 40 13.18 -11.22 -4.13
CA TYR A 40 13.41 -10.78 -2.75
C TYR A 40 12.57 -11.53 -1.72
N CYS A 41 11.34 -11.92 -2.08
CA CYS A 41 10.42 -12.57 -1.15
C CYS A 41 10.87 -13.98 -0.73
N LYS A 42 11.78 -14.65 -1.46
CA LYS A 42 12.19 -16.04 -1.18
C LYS A 42 12.96 -16.20 0.15
N GLY A 43 13.65 -15.16 0.60
CA GLY A 43 14.43 -15.15 1.84
C GLY A 43 14.04 -14.05 2.81
N CYS A 44 12.87 -13.42 2.60
CA CYS A 44 12.39 -12.34 3.44
C CYS A 44 11.90 -12.88 4.79
N ALA A 45 12.08 -12.11 5.86
CA ALA A 45 11.52 -12.42 7.18
C ALA A 45 9.97 -12.41 7.19
N TYR A 46 9.38 -11.69 6.24
CA TYR A 46 7.93 -11.62 6.05
C TYR A 46 7.44 -12.59 4.98
N ASP A 47 6.27 -13.18 5.23
CA ASP A 47 5.55 -13.97 4.24
C ASP A 47 4.67 -13.06 3.34
N VAL A 48 5.01 -13.02 2.05
CA VAL A 48 4.26 -12.26 1.05
C VAL A 48 2.86 -12.82 0.76
N LYS A 49 2.61 -14.09 1.08
CA LYS A 49 1.30 -14.74 0.90
C LYS A 49 0.38 -14.51 2.09
N ALA A 50 0.94 -14.35 3.29
CA ALA A 50 0.19 -14.01 4.50
C ALA A 50 -0.55 -12.67 4.33
N LYS A 51 -1.83 -12.66 4.70
CA LYS A 51 -2.73 -11.50 4.56
C LYS A 51 -2.88 -10.69 5.84
N THR A 52 -2.61 -11.30 6.99
CA THR A 52 -2.73 -10.76 8.35
C THR A 52 -1.79 -11.52 9.28
N GLY A 53 -1.53 -11.00 10.47
CA GLY A 53 -0.66 -11.58 11.49
C GLY A 53 0.77 -11.05 11.44
N GLU A 54 1.57 -11.46 12.43
CA GLU A 54 2.90 -10.90 12.71
C GLU A 54 3.91 -11.05 11.56
N THR A 55 3.79 -12.11 10.76
CA THR A 55 4.68 -12.37 9.62
C THR A 55 4.13 -11.82 8.31
N ALA A 56 2.96 -11.17 8.30
CA ALA A 56 2.39 -10.67 7.06
C ALA A 56 3.27 -9.58 6.45
N CYS A 57 3.52 -9.68 5.14
CA CYS A 57 4.25 -8.65 4.42
C CYS A 57 3.61 -7.26 4.64
N PRO A 58 4.38 -6.26 5.11
CA PRO A 58 3.83 -4.93 5.41
C PRO A 58 3.16 -4.27 4.22
N PHE A 59 3.63 -4.52 2.99
CA PHE A 59 2.98 -4.04 1.77
C PHE A 59 1.55 -4.58 1.60
N ASN A 60 1.25 -5.80 2.06
CA ASN A 60 -0.11 -6.33 2.01
C ASN A 60 -1.05 -5.56 2.93
N LEU A 61 -0.58 -5.25 4.15
CA LEU A 61 -1.34 -4.52 5.16
C LEU A 61 -1.52 -3.05 4.76
N LEU A 62 -0.40 -2.37 4.49
CA LEU A 62 -0.35 -0.95 4.20
C LEU A 62 -1.03 -0.58 2.89
N TYR A 63 -1.07 -1.49 1.90
CA TYR A 63 -1.82 -1.27 0.65
C TYR A 63 -3.31 -1.06 0.92
N TRP A 64 -3.94 -1.94 1.71
CA TRP A 64 -5.36 -1.81 2.02
C TRP A 64 -5.63 -0.65 2.98
N HIS A 65 -4.78 -0.46 3.99
CA HIS A 65 -4.86 0.69 4.88
C HIS A 65 -4.77 2.03 4.13
N PHE A 66 -3.88 2.14 3.14
CA PHE A 66 -3.77 3.33 2.29
C PHE A 66 -5.04 3.60 1.47
N LEU A 67 -5.63 2.55 0.88
CA LEU A 67 -6.84 2.69 0.07
C LEU A 67 -8.05 3.04 0.93
N ASP A 68 -8.18 2.43 2.10
CA ASP A 68 -9.31 2.64 3.01
C ASP A 68 -9.32 4.08 3.54
N ARG A 69 -8.19 4.55 4.10
CA ARG A 69 -8.08 5.92 4.66
C ARG A 69 -8.26 7.04 3.63
N HIS A 70 -8.05 6.77 2.34
CA HIS A 70 -8.21 7.73 1.25
C HIS A 70 -9.42 7.44 0.35
N ARG A 71 -10.37 6.62 0.82
CA ARG A 71 -11.56 6.23 0.06
C ARG A 71 -12.30 7.43 -0.52
N ASP A 72 -12.53 8.49 0.25
CA ASP A 72 -13.28 9.66 -0.23
C ASP A 72 -12.64 10.34 -1.44
N ARG A 73 -11.30 10.33 -1.50
CA ARG A 73 -10.53 10.89 -2.62
C ARG A 73 -10.50 9.95 -3.82
N PHE A 74 -10.29 8.66 -3.61
CA PHE A 74 -10.00 7.73 -4.71
C PHE A 74 -11.19 6.88 -5.16
N ALA A 75 -12.29 6.78 -4.41
CA ALA A 75 -13.46 5.98 -4.79
C ALA A 75 -14.10 6.48 -6.09
N ARG A 76 -13.95 7.77 -6.41
CA ARG A 76 -14.42 8.38 -7.66
C ARG A 76 -13.46 8.17 -8.84
N ASN A 77 -12.23 7.68 -8.61
CA ASN A 77 -11.28 7.40 -9.69
C ASN A 77 -11.62 6.06 -10.38
N PRO A 78 -12.03 6.05 -11.66
CA PRO A 78 -12.43 4.83 -12.35
C PRO A 78 -11.33 3.76 -12.40
N ARG A 79 -10.04 4.17 -12.42
CA ARG A 79 -8.90 3.25 -12.44
C ARG A 79 -8.68 2.54 -11.10
N MET A 80 -9.25 3.05 -10.02
CA MET A 80 -9.16 2.48 -8.66
C MET A 80 -10.40 1.65 -8.29
N ALA A 81 -11.47 1.72 -9.08
CA ALA A 81 -12.76 1.09 -8.78
C ALA A 81 -12.65 -0.43 -8.50
N ASN A 82 -11.80 -1.15 -9.24
CA ASN A 82 -11.62 -2.59 -9.04
C ASN A 82 -11.02 -2.91 -7.67
N ALA A 83 -10.08 -2.11 -7.17
CA ALA A 83 -9.48 -2.31 -5.86
C ALA A 83 -10.53 -2.18 -4.74
N TYR A 84 -11.37 -1.13 -4.82
CA TYR A 84 -12.46 -0.93 -3.85
C TYR A 84 -13.53 -2.03 -3.90
N ARG A 85 -13.90 -2.51 -5.09
CA ARG A 85 -14.81 -3.66 -5.22
C ARG A 85 -14.26 -4.92 -4.58
N VAL A 86 -12.96 -5.17 -4.73
CA VAL A 86 -12.29 -6.31 -4.08
C VAL A 86 -12.31 -6.15 -2.57
N TRP A 87 -11.98 -4.95 -2.06
CA TRP A 87 -12.05 -4.63 -0.64
C TRP A 87 -13.45 -4.85 -0.05
N GLU A 88 -14.49 -4.35 -0.73
CA GLU A 88 -15.89 -4.45 -0.27
C GLU A 88 -16.43 -5.88 -0.22
N ARG A 89 -15.88 -6.79 -1.04
CA ARG A 89 -16.25 -8.21 -1.02
C ARG A 89 -15.59 -8.99 0.10
N MET A 90 -14.58 -8.43 0.77
CA MET A 90 -13.94 -9.07 1.91
C MET A 90 -14.86 -9.01 3.14
N GLU A 91 -14.84 -10.08 3.93
CA GLU A 91 -15.55 -10.13 5.20
C GLU A 91 -15.13 -8.96 6.09
N LYS A 92 -16.10 -8.38 6.82
CA LYS A 92 -15.83 -7.26 7.71
C LYS A 92 -14.75 -7.59 8.74
N THR A 93 -14.81 -8.78 9.35
CA THR A 93 -13.83 -9.24 10.34
C THR A 93 -12.42 -9.30 9.76
N HIS A 94 -12.28 -9.74 8.51
CA HIS A 94 -11.00 -9.75 7.80
C HIS A 94 -10.49 -8.34 7.54
N ARG A 95 -11.35 -7.42 7.08
CA ARG A 95 -10.99 -6.02 6.86
C ARG A 95 -10.52 -5.35 8.14
N ASP A 96 -11.30 -5.50 9.22
CA ASP A 96 -10.96 -4.97 10.54
C ASP A 96 -9.59 -5.50 11.01
N ARG A 97 -9.30 -6.79 10.79
CA ARG A 97 -8.01 -7.40 11.12
C ARG A 97 -6.85 -6.82 10.29
N VAL A 98 -7.02 -6.68 8.97
CA VAL A 98 -6.00 -6.08 8.10
C VAL A 98 -5.68 -4.65 8.53
N LEU A 99 -6.70 -3.85 8.87
CA LEU A 99 -6.52 -2.48 9.33
C LEU A 99 -5.83 -2.43 10.70
N GLY A 100 -6.25 -3.27 11.66
CA GLY A 100 -5.61 -3.34 12.98
C GLY A 100 -4.14 -3.76 12.91
N ASP A 101 -3.81 -4.75 12.08
CA ASP A 101 -2.43 -5.18 11.87
C ASP A 101 -1.60 -4.07 11.18
N ALA A 102 -2.20 -3.33 10.22
CA ALA A 102 -1.55 -2.20 9.56
C ALA A 102 -1.24 -1.05 10.53
N GLU A 103 -2.18 -0.70 11.41
CA GLU A 103 -2.00 0.32 12.45
C GLU A 103 -0.91 -0.10 13.45
N ALA A 104 -0.89 -1.37 13.87
CA ALA A 104 0.15 -1.90 14.73
C ALA A 104 1.54 -1.81 14.08
N PHE A 105 1.64 -2.12 12.78
CA PHE A 105 2.89 -1.98 12.03
C PHE A 105 3.33 -0.52 11.92
N LEU A 106 2.41 0.40 11.59
CA LEU A 106 2.71 1.84 11.50
C LEU A 106 3.19 2.40 12.83
N ARG A 107 2.57 2.02 13.96
CA ARG A 107 3.02 2.44 15.29
C ARG A 107 4.48 2.04 15.54
N ARG A 108 4.84 0.79 15.24
CA ARG A 108 6.22 0.30 15.39
C ARG A 108 7.19 1.08 14.49
N LEU A 109 6.78 1.34 13.25
CA LEU A 109 7.58 2.14 12.32
C LEU A 109 7.79 3.57 12.82
N ASP A 110 6.75 4.21 13.38
CA ASP A 110 6.80 5.56 13.95
C ASP A 110 7.63 5.62 15.23
N GLU A 111 7.65 4.54 16.03
CA GLU A 111 8.49 4.37 17.22
C GLU A 111 9.96 4.09 16.86
N GLY A 112 10.26 3.82 15.59
CA GLY A 112 11.63 3.54 15.12
C GLY A 112 12.09 2.10 15.38
N ASP A 113 11.16 1.18 15.60
CA ASP A 113 11.48 -0.25 15.69
C ASP A 113 12.18 -0.73 14.42
N PRO A 114 13.12 -1.69 14.50
CA PRO A 114 13.74 -2.33 13.35
C PRO A 114 12.76 -3.36 12.73
N VAL A 115 11.69 -2.84 12.11
CA VAL A 115 10.69 -3.62 11.38
C VAL A 115 11.20 -4.13 10.04
#